data_AF-A0AAV2S0S3-F1
#
_entry.id   AF-A0AAV2S0S3-F1
#
_cell.length_a   1.000
_cell.length_b   1.000
_cell.length_c   1.000
_cell.angle_alpha   90.00
_cell.angle_beta   90.00
_cell.angle_gamma   90.00
#
_symmetry.space_group_name_H-M   'P 1'
#
loop_
_entity.id
_entity.type
_entity.pdbx_description
1 polymer ?
#
loop_
_entity_poly.entity_id
_entity_poly.type
_entity_poly.pdbx_seq_one_letter_code
_entity_poly.pdbx_strand_id
1 'polypeptide(L)'
;TTKSVALLDLQDRPGVTTADISVCHWLKVKYFRKGTYVYSYATSDKDNNELNMGIKEKFVYIAVGGSYEYGNKNESIIPNVWLHNCFVVNSTSETIDVYMN
;
A
#
# COMPACT_ATOMS: atom_id res chain seq x y z
N THR A 1 15.85 -6.21 8.73
CA THR A 1 16.18 -5.81 7.35
C THR A 1 14.94 -5.99 6.52
N THR A 2 14.25 -4.92 6.16
CA THR A 2 13.04 -4.98 5.31
C THR A 2 13.51 -5.03 3.87
N LYS A 3 13.11 -6.05 3.10
CA LYS A 3 13.26 -6.06 1.65
C LYS A 3 11.89 -5.73 1.07
N SER A 4 11.74 -4.51 0.56
CA SER A 4 10.60 -4.10 -0.25
C SER A 4 11.08 -4.06 -1.69
N VAL A 5 10.46 -4.84 -2.56
CA VAL A 5 10.68 -4.76 -4.01
C VAL A 5 9.43 -4.11 -4.58
N ALA A 6 9.56 -2.85 -4.98
CA ALA A 6 8.56 -2.19 -5.81
C ALA A 6 9.06 -2.26 -7.25
N LEU A 7 8.38 -3.03 -8.10
CA LEU A 7 8.56 -2.92 -9.54
C LEU A 7 7.69 -1.74 -9.99
N LEU A 8 8.32 -0.57 -10.09
CA LEU A 8 7.70 0.63 -10.64
C LEU A 8 8.16 0.73 -12.10
N ASP A 9 7.37 0.21 -13.03
CA ASP A 9 7.54 0.55 -14.45
C ASP A 9 6.79 1.88 -14.72
N LEU A 10 7.34 2.96 -14.16
CA LEU A 10 6.85 4.31 -14.40
C LEU A 10 7.53 4.82 -15.67
N GLN A 11 7.05 4.38 -16.84
CA GLN A 11 7.52 4.95 -18.09
C GLN A 11 7.12 6.42 -18.18
N ASP A 12 8.17 7.23 -18.30
CA ASP A 12 8.23 8.68 -18.32
C ASP A 12 7.47 9.29 -19.52
N ARG A 13 6.14 9.42 -19.41
CA ARG A 13 5.32 10.16 -20.37
C ARG A 13 4.35 11.13 -19.67
N PRO A 14 4.23 12.37 -20.15
CA PRO A 14 3.18 13.27 -19.68
C PRO A 14 1.82 12.66 -20.04
N GLY A 15 0.99 12.39 -19.03
CA GLY A 15 -0.35 11.80 -19.19
C GLY A 15 -0.49 10.32 -18.84
N VAL A 16 0.48 9.67 -18.17
CA VAL A 16 0.31 8.30 -17.66
C VAL A 16 -0.63 8.32 -16.45
N THR A 17 -1.88 7.89 -16.67
CA THR A 17 -2.96 8.07 -15.70
C THR A 17 -3.13 6.96 -14.67
N THR A 18 -2.50 5.79 -14.82
CA THR A 18 -2.32 4.78 -13.75
C THR A 18 -1.51 3.63 -14.35
N ALA A 19 -0.33 3.34 -13.81
CA ALA A 19 0.39 2.11 -14.12
C ALA A 19 -0.17 0.96 -13.27
N ASP A 20 -0.16 -0.27 -13.78
CA ASP A 20 -0.37 -1.45 -12.95
C ASP A 20 0.76 -1.51 -11.91
N ILE A 21 0.41 -1.51 -10.63
CA ILE A 21 1.37 -1.44 -9.52
C ILE A 21 1.19 -2.65 -8.62
N SER A 22 2.27 -3.34 -8.32
CA SER A 22 2.32 -4.35 -7.26
C SER A 22 3.30 -3.93 -6.18
N VAL A 23 2.83 -3.77 -4.94
CA VAL A 23 3.68 -3.48 -3.78
C VAL A 23 3.54 -4.57 -2.75
N CYS A 24 4.61 -5.33 -2.53
CA CYS A 24 4.69 -6.39 -1.53
C CYS A 24 5.75 -6.09 -0.47
N HIS A 25 5.47 -6.43 0.78
CA HIS A 25 6.42 -6.27 1.87
C HIS A 25 6.15 -7.21 3.04
N TRP A 26 7.23 -7.46 3.78
CA TRP A 26 7.17 -8.11 5.09
C TRP A 26 7.32 -7.04 6.18
N LEU A 27 6.40 -7.01 7.12
CA LEU A 27 6.44 -6.08 8.24
C LEU A 27 6.16 -6.80 9.57
N LYS A 28 6.68 -6.22 10.65
CA LYS A 28 6.40 -6.67 12.02
C LYS A 28 6.09 -5.44 12.87
N VAL A 29 4.88 -5.40 13.44
CA VAL A 29 4.43 -4.27 14.26
C VAL A 29 4.60 -4.59 15.73
N LYS A 30 5.33 -3.75 16.48
CA LYS A 30 5.47 -3.91 17.94
C LYS A 30 4.28 -3.35 18.71
N TYR A 31 3.72 -2.22 18.24
CA TYR A 31 2.55 -1.56 18.82
C TYR A 31 1.86 -0.72 17.72
N PHE A 32 0.53 -0.58 17.79
CA PHE A 32 -0.23 0.26 16.87
C PHE A 32 -0.39 1.68 17.42
N ARG A 33 -0.04 2.70 16.63
CA ARG A 33 -0.35 4.10 16.94
C ARG A 33 -1.64 4.54 16.23
N LYS A 34 -2.31 5.59 16.74
CA LYS A 34 -3.40 6.27 16.03
C LYS A 34 -2.86 6.93 14.75
N GLY A 35 -2.81 6.16 13.66
CA GLY A 35 -2.32 6.62 12.36
C GLY A 35 -0.86 6.23 12.17
N THR A 36 -0.63 5.16 11.43
CA THR A 36 0.73 4.71 11.08
C THR A 36 0.76 4.47 9.59
N TYR A 37 1.49 5.31 8.86
CA TYR A 37 1.90 5.03 7.49
C TYR A 37 3.18 4.21 7.54
N VAL A 38 3.25 3.15 6.74
CA VAL A 38 4.44 2.30 6.59
C VAL A 38 5.31 2.82 5.45
N TYR A 39 4.68 3.28 4.37
CA TYR A 39 5.36 3.98 3.29
C TYR A 39 4.43 5.00 2.63
N SER A 40 5.05 5.99 1.98
CA SER A 40 4.39 7.05 1.23
C SER A 40 5.20 7.37 -0.02
N TYR A 41 4.52 7.62 -1.13
CA TYR A 41 5.08 8.15 -2.36
C TYR A 41 4.27 9.38 -2.78
N ALA A 42 5.01 10.44 -3.11
CA ALA A 42 4.49 11.75 -3.46
C ALA A 42 5.12 12.20 -4.77
N THR A 43 4.32 12.84 -5.61
CA THR A 43 4.78 13.53 -6.82
C THR A 43 4.76 15.04 -6.59
N SER A 44 5.51 15.79 -7.41
CA SER A 44 5.72 17.23 -7.25
C SER A 44 4.46 18.09 -7.42
N ASP A 45 3.39 17.51 -7.94
CA ASP A 45 2.20 18.16 -8.48
C ASP A 45 0.89 17.75 -7.78
N LYS A 46 0.89 16.70 -6.95
CA LYS A 46 -0.26 16.31 -6.12
C LYS A 46 0.00 16.60 -4.65
N ASP A 47 -1.05 16.60 -3.83
CA ASP A 47 -1.06 16.88 -2.38
C ASP A 47 -0.28 15.87 -1.50
N ASN A 48 0.87 15.36 -1.99
CA ASN A 48 1.78 14.40 -1.36
C ASN A 48 1.17 13.02 -1.04
N ASN A 49 0.10 12.62 -1.72
CA ASN A 49 -0.65 11.39 -1.44
C ASN A 49 -0.88 10.51 -2.67
N GLU A 50 0.13 10.36 -3.54
CA GLU A 50 -0.03 9.54 -4.75
C GLU A 50 -0.17 8.06 -4.41
N LEU A 51 0.63 7.58 -3.46
CA LEU A 51 0.51 6.23 -2.91
C LEU A 51 0.87 6.25 -1.43
N ASN A 52 -0.04 5.82 -0.56
CA ASN A 52 0.23 5.69 0.87
C ASN A 52 -0.26 4.36 1.38
N MET A 53 0.58 3.64 2.11
CA MET A 53 0.14 2.46 2.84
C MET A 53 0.21 2.72 4.32
N GLY A 54 -0.82 2.30 5.03
CA GLY A 54 -0.81 2.30 6.46
C GLY A 54 -1.40 1.05 7.07
N ILE A 55 -1.23 0.99 8.38
CA ILE A 55 -1.58 -0.17 9.17
C ILE A 55 -2.27 0.24 10.47
N LYS A 56 -3.29 -0.52 10.82
CA LYS A 56 -4.06 -0.42 12.06
C LYS A 56 -4.18 -1.81 12.66
N GLU A 57 -4.62 -1.88 13.91
CA GLU A 57 -4.75 -3.15 14.64
C GLU A 57 -5.61 -4.20 13.91
N LYS A 58 -6.61 -3.76 13.14
CA LYS A 58 -7.59 -4.64 12.50
C LYS A 58 -7.51 -4.70 10.97
N PHE A 59 -6.63 -3.92 10.35
CA PHE A 59 -6.54 -3.88 8.89
C PHE A 59 -5.29 -3.14 8.42
N VAL A 60 -4.86 -3.50 7.21
CA VAL A 60 -3.98 -2.67 6.37
C VAL A 60 -4.82 -1.84 5.43
N TYR A 61 -4.29 -0.72 4.95
CA TYR A 61 -4.94 0.09 3.93
C TYR A 61 -3.92 0.68 2.98
N ILE A 62 -4.35 0.94 1.75
CA ILE A 62 -3.60 1.69 0.75
C ILE A 62 -4.46 2.83 0.24
N ALA A 63 -3.85 3.98 -0.02
CA ALA A 63 -4.45 5.09 -0.72
C ALA A 63 -3.71 5.28 -2.04
N VAL A 64 -4.42 5.29 -3.17
CA VAL A 64 -3.89 5.52 -4.52
C VAL A 64 -4.63 6.71 -5.11
N GLY A 65 -3.91 7.80 -5.42
CA GLY A 65 -4.53 9.00 -6.01
C GLY A 65 -5.69 9.59 -5.19
N GLY A 66 -5.72 9.37 -3.88
CA GLY A 66 -6.80 9.81 -2.98
C GLY A 66 -7.90 8.78 -2.70
N SER A 67 -7.98 7.68 -3.47
CA SER A 67 -8.91 6.57 -3.23
C SER A 67 -8.33 5.57 -2.24
N TYR A 68 -9.14 5.11 -1.27
CA TYR A 68 -8.69 4.22 -0.20
C TYR A 68 -9.24 2.81 -0.37
N GLU A 69 -8.35 1.82 -0.26
CA GLU A 69 -8.71 0.41 -0.19
C GLU A 69 -8.15 -0.25 1.06
N TYR A 70 -8.90 -1.21 1.58
CA TYR A 70 -8.68 -1.81 2.89
C TYR A 70 -8.53 -3.32 2.75
N GLY A 71 -7.49 -3.87 3.38
CA GLY A 71 -7.37 -5.31 3.55
C GLY A 71 -8.51 -5.88 4.41
N ASN A 72 -8.61 -7.20 4.43
CA ASN A 72 -9.66 -7.92 5.15
C ASN A 72 -9.78 -7.45 6.61
N LYS A 73 -10.90 -6.78 6.94
CA LYS A 73 -11.17 -6.25 8.28
C LYS A 73 -11.46 -7.33 9.32
N ASN A 74 -11.68 -8.57 8.89
CA ASN A 74 -11.97 -9.70 9.76
C ASN A 74 -10.69 -10.42 10.24
N GLU A 75 -9.55 -10.11 9.62
CA GLU A 75 -8.25 -10.65 10.03
C GLU A 75 -7.54 -9.64 10.94
N SER A 76 -7.31 -10.04 12.19
CA SER A 76 -6.60 -9.20 13.16
C SER A 76 -5.09 -9.25 12.91
N ILE A 77 -4.45 -8.10 12.95
CA ILE A 77 -2.98 -8.03 12.81
C ILE A 77 -2.36 -8.28 14.18
N ILE A 78 -1.63 -9.39 14.29
CA ILE A 78 -1.03 -9.83 15.55
C ILE A 78 0.31 -9.09 15.78
N PRO A 79 0.48 -8.38 16.91
CA PRO A 79 1.74 -7.75 17.25
C PRO A 79 2.90 -8.75 17.32
N ASN A 80 4.10 -8.31 16.93
CA ASN A 80 5.35 -9.08 16.92
C ASN A 80 5.38 -10.33 16.02
N VAL A 81 4.33 -10.57 15.23
CA VAL A 81 4.28 -11.58 14.17
C VAL A 81 4.64 -10.93 12.83
N TRP A 82 5.32 -11.68 11.96
CA TRP A 82 5.61 -11.22 10.60
C TRP A 82 4.34 -11.30 9.77
N LEU A 83 3.97 -10.19 9.14
CA LEU A 83 2.90 -10.08 8.17
C LEU A 83 3.50 -9.89 6.79
N HIS A 84 3.10 -10.74 5.84
CA HIS A 84 3.30 -10.47 4.42
C HIS A 84 2.04 -9.83 3.87
N ASN A 85 2.18 -8.75 3.12
CA ASN A 85 1.05 -8.19 2.42
C ASN A 85 1.47 -7.69 1.04
N CYS A 86 0.52 -7.77 0.11
CA CYS A 86 0.64 -7.23 -1.24
C CYS A 86 -0.59 -6.40 -1.58
N PHE A 87 -0.35 -5.27 -2.26
CA PHE A 87 -1.40 -4.48 -2.91
C PHE A 87 -1.15 -4.53 -4.41
N VAL A 88 -2.18 -4.85 -5.18
CA VAL A 88 -2.12 -4.91 -6.63
C VAL A 88 -3.15 -3.95 -7.21
N VAL A 89 -2.67 -2.88 -7.83
CA VAL A 89 -3.49 -1.91 -8.56
C VAL A 89 -3.55 -2.36 -10.01
N ASN A 90 -4.77 -2.52 -10.52
CA ASN A 90 -5.03 -2.78 -11.92
C ASN A 90 -5.69 -1.54 -12.54
N SER A 91 -4.97 -0.88 -13.44
CA SER A 91 -5.45 0.35 -14.09
C SER A 91 -6.55 0.09 -15.11
N THR A 92 -6.64 -1.14 -15.65
CA THR A 92 -7.64 -1.51 -16.67
C THR A 92 -8.99 -1.78 -16.03
N SER A 93 -9.03 -2.51 -14.91
CA SER A 93 -10.26 -2.80 -14.17
C SER A 93 -10.58 -1.75 -13.11
N GLU A 94 -9.70 -0.78 -12.89
CA GLU A 94 -9.80 0.23 -11.81
C GLU A 94 -9.96 -0.41 -10.43
N THR A 95 -9.32 -1.57 -10.21
CA THR A 95 -9.40 -2.31 -8.96
C THR A 95 -8.10 -2.23 -8.17
N ILE A 96 -8.21 -2.38 -6.86
CA ILE A 96 -7.09 -2.62 -5.97
C ILE A 96 -7.38 -3.89 -5.19
N ASP A 97 -6.56 -4.92 -5.44
CA ASP A 97 -6.63 -6.17 -4.70
C ASP A 97 -5.63 -6.17 -3.55
N VAL A 98 -6.07 -6.66 -2.40
CA VAL A 98 -5.25 -6.75 -1.18
C VAL A 98 -5.07 -8.21 -0.80
N TYR A 99 -3.83 -8.65 -0.77
CA TYR A 99 -3.44 -9.99 -0.32
C TYR A 99 -2.73 -9.89 1.02
N MET A 100 -3.13 -10.73 1.97
CA MET A 100 -2.48 -10.87 3.26
C MET A 100 -2.09 -12.33 3.46
N ASN A 101 -0.85 -12.55 3.90
CA ASN A 101 -0.16 -13.84 4.03
C ASN A 101 -0.11 -14.64 2.73
#